data_AF-I6V036-F1
#
_entry.id   AF-I6V036-F1
#
_cell.length_a   1.000
_cell.length_b   1.000
_cell.length_c   1.000
_cell.angle_alpha   90.00
_cell.angle_beta   90.00
_cell.angle_gamma   90.00
#
_symmetry.space_group_name_H-M   'P 1'
#
loop_
_entity.id
_entity.type
_entity.pdbx_description
1 polymer ?
#
loop_
_entity_poly.entity_id
_entity_poly.type
_entity_poly.pdbx_seq_one_letter_code
_entity_poly.pdbx_strand_id
1 'polypeptide(L)'
;MSESINNITKPKERRDFVVMAGMRKDGTIDFIKVYALNEKLAIEVLEAFLKENNIHPSDFIVIQRGYEDVKDKKAITTRSEEELSAMLGRLGLRLVSNGVLYTDGIDKLYQITAISRELFESLQKEKREIFEDVQEKITFNFSKVDLPEKYVKKLRLLELMEDTIIFNMAELEIPNLLKAIVEGTVLIPRFLEKEDLIIRIFDEELHEYRGSYFDKVLIKPPIIHWDFYLDSLEDFSFKKVEESIYIAPLFLRATGGFLILTEPPEDLVKTLLKLKKRGEVRTILEGKRITIPINFTLIVDTRHPERYAGLKFPIRINLPPLDDETFLKVLETNLGITPPTEIVRIFPPDYKTFLGVELIKNLFEKLKLTEKGKDEVSLLKEAATIITGGTP
;
A
#
# COMPACT_ATOMS: atom_id res chain seq x y z
N MET A 1 36.54 19.91 -14.09
CA MET A 1 36.38 18.46 -14.33
C MET A 1 37.47 17.75 -13.54
N SER A 2 37.11 16.88 -12.60
CA SER A 2 38.07 16.08 -11.84
C SER A 2 38.81 15.10 -12.76
N GLU A 3 40.06 14.76 -12.44
CA GLU A 3 40.84 13.73 -13.15
C GLU A 3 40.12 12.36 -13.22
N SER A 4 39.16 12.11 -12.34
CA SER A 4 38.43 10.85 -12.27
C SER A 4 37.44 10.61 -13.42
N ILE A 5 36.93 11.67 -14.05
CA ILE A 5 35.98 11.62 -15.18
C ILE A 5 36.69 11.33 -16.51
N ASN A 6 38.02 11.47 -16.58
CA ASN A 6 38.79 11.11 -17.77
C ASN A 6 38.89 9.57 -17.92
N ASN A 7 38.49 9.05 -19.09
CA ASN A 7 38.37 7.61 -19.42
C ASN A 7 37.22 6.91 -18.67
N ILE A 8 35.99 7.35 -18.91
CA ILE A 8 34.82 6.81 -18.23
C ILE A 8 34.45 5.42 -18.76
N THR A 9 34.87 5.05 -19.97
CA THR A 9 34.60 3.73 -20.57
C THR A 9 35.65 2.68 -20.22
N LYS A 10 36.83 3.07 -19.71
CA LYS A 10 37.91 2.13 -19.40
C LYS A 10 37.68 1.40 -18.08
N PRO A 11 37.73 0.05 -18.08
CA PRO A 11 37.73 -0.76 -16.86
C PRO A 11 38.88 -0.36 -15.92
N LYS A 12 38.55 0.11 -14.72
CA LYS A 12 39.53 0.35 -13.64
C LYS A 12 38.88 0.22 -12.26
N GLU A 13 39.70 0.07 -11.23
CA GLU A 13 39.25 0.19 -9.85
C GLU A 13 38.93 1.65 -9.53
N ARG A 14 37.82 1.88 -8.85
CA ARG A 14 37.27 3.22 -8.57
C ARG A 14 36.78 3.27 -7.11
N ARG A 15 36.71 4.48 -6.57
CA ARG A 15 36.21 4.77 -5.20
C ARG A 15 35.08 5.80 -5.17
N ASP A 16 34.84 6.46 -6.30
CA ASP A 16 33.94 7.59 -6.44
C ASP A 16 32.70 7.26 -7.28
N PHE A 17 32.86 6.43 -8.32
CA PHE A 17 31.74 5.95 -9.13
C PHE A 17 32.02 4.64 -9.88
N VAL A 18 30.97 4.01 -10.38
CA VAL A 18 31.02 2.95 -11.41
C VAL A 18 29.82 3.07 -12.34
N VAL A 19 30.03 2.78 -13.61
CA VAL A 19 28.98 2.67 -14.63
C VAL A 19 28.80 1.20 -14.98
N MET A 20 27.56 0.77 -14.99
CA MET A 20 27.12 -0.50 -15.55
C MET A 20 26.29 -0.23 -16.79
N ALA A 21 26.58 -0.95 -17.88
CA ALA A 21 25.85 -0.82 -19.12
C ALA A 21 25.26 -2.17 -19.53
N GLY A 22 24.01 -2.19 -19.96
CA GLY A 22 23.38 -3.34 -20.61
C GLY A 22 23.50 -3.17 -22.11
N MET A 23 24.19 -4.12 -22.76
CA MET A 23 24.49 -4.07 -24.18
C MET A 23 23.88 -5.24 -24.94
N ARG A 24 23.36 -4.99 -26.14
CA ARG A 24 22.97 -6.03 -27.09
C ARG A 24 24.20 -6.73 -27.68
N LYS A 25 23.97 -7.84 -28.39
CA LYS A 25 25.03 -8.62 -29.06
C LYS A 25 25.78 -7.83 -30.13
N ASP A 26 25.13 -6.84 -30.75
CA ASP A 26 25.72 -5.94 -31.76
C ASP A 26 26.53 -4.78 -31.15
N GLY A 27 26.55 -4.65 -29.82
CA GLY A 27 27.25 -3.60 -29.10
C GLY A 27 26.40 -2.36 -28.80
N THR A 28 25.13 -2.34 -29.19
CA THR A 28 24.20 -1.24 -28.84
C THR A 28 23.98 -1.20 -27.34
N ILE A 29 24.16 -0.01 -26.72
CA ILE A 29 23.87 0.22 -25.31
C ILE A 29 22.39 0.59 -25.20
N ASP A 30 21.65 -0.11 -24.34
CA ASP A 30 20.23 0.14 -24.11
C ASP A 30 19.88 0.38 -22.64
N PHE A 31 20.84 0.16 -21.74
CA PHE A 31 20.69 0.33 -20.32
C PHE A 31 21.97 0.90 -19.73
N ILE A 32 21.86 1.86 -18.82
CA ILE A 32 22.97 2.49 -18.12
C ILE A 32 22.56 2.65 -16.65
N LYS A 33 23.30 2.07 -15.71
CA LYS A 33 23.19 2.33 -14.28
C LYS A 33 24.49 2.92 -13.77
N VAL A 34 24.42 4.08 -13.15
CA VAL A 34 25.54 4.78 -12.54
C VAL A 34 25.38 4.67 -11.03
N TYR A 35 26.42 4.21 -10.34
CA TYR A 35 26.57 4.34 -8.89
C TYR A 35 27.63 5.39 -8.62
N ALA A 36 27.36 6.32 -7.69
CA ALA A 36 28.29 7.36 -7.29
C ALA A 36 28.10 7.76 -5.82
N LEU A 37 29.07 8.48 -5.26
CA LEU A 37 29.02 8.98 -3.89
C LEU A 37 27.87 9.97 -3.63
N ASN A 38 27.42 10.70 -4.66
CA ASN A 38 26.34 11.68 -4.56
C ASN A 38 25.67 11.93 -5.92
N GLU A 39 24.53 12.61 -5.88
CA GLU A 39 23.72 12.93 -7.05
C GLU A 39 24.47 13.71 -8.12
N LYS A 40 25.17 14.77 -7.73
CA LYS A 40 25.91 15.62 -8.67
C LYS A 40 26.93 14.80 -9.47
N LEU A 41 27.69 13.95 -8.78
CA LEU A 41 28.67 13.09 -9.43
C LEU A 41 27.99 12.06 -10.34
N ALA A 42 26.85 11.48 -9.95
CA ALA A 42 26.14 10.53 -10.80
C ALA A 42 25.66 11.16 -12.12
N ILE A 43 25.16 12.40 -12.08
CA ILE A 43 24.73 13.15 -13.27
C ILE A 43 25.93 13.45 -14.18
N GLU A 44 27.02 13.99 -13.62
CA GLU A 44 28.24 14.30 -14.38
C GLU A 44 28.82 13.05 -15.06
N VAL A 45 28.79 11.90 -14.36
CA VAL A 45 29.24 10.60 -14.87
C VAL A 45 28.33 10.09 -15.98
N LEU A 46 27.00 10.19 -15.83
CA LEU A 46 26.06 9.79 -16.87
C LEU A 46 26.26 10.61 -18.16
N GLU A 47 26.33 11.93 -18.04
CA GLU A 47 26.54 12.83 -19.18
C GLU A 47 27.88 12.56 -19.89
N ALA A 48 28.96 12.37 -19.11
CA ALA A 48 30.26 12.04 -19.66
C ALA A 48 30.26 10.68 -20.36
N PHE A 49 29.57 9.67 -19.81
CA PHE A 49 29.46 8.35 -20.41
C PHE A 49 28.69 8.37 -21.73
N LEU A 50 27.57 9.09 -21.79
CA LEU A 50 26.81 9.28 -23.03
C LEU A 50 27.68 9.94 -24.10
N LYS A 51 28.38 11.02 -23.73
CA LYS A 51 29.28 11.73 -24.63
C LYS A 51 30.43 10.86 -25.16
N GLU A 52 31.09 10.08 -24.30
CA GLU A 52 32.22 9.23 -24.71
C GLU A 52 31.78 8.08 -25.64
N ASN A 53 30.52 7.65 -25.55
CA ASN A 53 29.94 6.61 -26.43
C ASN A 53 29.17 7.17 -27.64
N ASN A 54 29.23 8.48 -27.92
CA ASN A 54 28.48 9.16 -28.99
C ASN A 54 26.96 8.93 -28.91
N ILE A 55 26.42 8.83 -27.70
CA ILE A 55 24.99 8.68 -27.46
C ILE A 55 24.39 10.06 -27.20
N HIS A 56 23.31 10.41 -27.91
CA HIS A 56 22.62 11.66 -27.65
C HIS A 56 21.76 11.54 -26.38
N PRO A 57 21.83 12.48 -25.42
CA PRO A 57 21.08 12.37 -24.17
C PRO A 57 19.57 12.22 -24.34
N SER A 58 19.00 12.77 -25.41
CA SER A 58 17.56 12.62 -25.71
C SER A 58 17.15 11.19 -26.00
N ASP A 59 18.08 10.33 -26.41
CA ASP A 59 17.79 8.94 -26.81
C ASP A 59 17.63 8.02 -25.60
N PHE A 60 17.91 8.55 -24.41
CA PHE A 60 17.80 7.84 -23.14
C PHE A 60 16.80 8.53 -22.21
N ILE A 61 16.14 7.71 -21.40
CA ILE A 61 15.19 8.13 -20.39
C ILE A 61 15.71 7.65 -19.03
N VAL A 62 15.81 8.56 -18.07
CA VAL A 62 16.14 8.23 -16.68
C VAL A 62 14.89 7.64 -16.01
N ILE A 63 15.03 6.45 -15.44
CA ILE A 63 13.91 5.63 -14.95
C ILE A 63 13.98 5.37 -13.45
N GLN A 64 15.15 5.58 -12.86
CA GLN A 64 15.38 5.41 -11.43
C GLN A 64 16.48 6.37 -10.99
N ARG A 65 16.29 7.00 -9.83
CA ARG A 65 17.31 7.80 -9.14
C ARG A 65 17.11 7.72 -7.64
N GLY A 66 18.18 7.89 -6.86
CA GLY A 66 18.13 7.96 -5.40
C GLY A 66 19.24 7.19 -4.71
N TYR A 67 19.22 7.16 -3.38
CA TYR A 67 20.19 6.40 -2.60
C TYR A 67 19.79 4.93 -2.47
N GLU A 68 20.72 4.04 -2.79
CA GLU A 68 20.61 2.59 -2.62
C GLU A 68 21.45 2.16 -1.41
N ASP A 69 20.91 1.28 -0.56
CA ASP A 69 21.65 0.68 0.56
C ASP A 69 22.67 -0.35 0.02
N VAL A 70 23.93 -0.20 0.43
CA VAL A 70 25.04 -1.05 0.00
C VAL A 70 25.84 -1.61 1.17
N LYS A 71 25.29 -1.58 2.39
CA LYS A 71 25.95 -2.06 3.63
C LYS A 71 26.50 -3.47 3.52
N ASP A 72 25.75 -4.37 2.88
CA ASP A 72 26.12 -5.77 2.74
C ASP A 72 27.06 -6.03 1.54
N LYS A 73 27.33 -5.00 0.72
CA LYS A 73 28.16 -5.10 -0.48
C LYS A 73 29.56 -4.56 -0.19
N LYS A 74 30.59 -5.41 -0.31
CA LYS A 74 32.01 -4.98 -0.21
C LYS A 74 32.49 -4.17 -1.42
N ALA A 75 31.89 -4.42 -2.57
CA ALA A 75 32.17 -3.72 -3.81
C ALA A 75 30.98 -3.88 -4.76
N ILE A 76 30.79 -2.87 -5.61
CA ILE A 76 29.82 -2.87 -6.69
C ILE A 76 30.52 -3.37 -7.96
N THR A 77 30.07 -4.52 -8.45
CA THR A 77 30.59 -5.25 -9.62
C THR A 77 29.44 -5.93 -10.35
N THR A 78 29.67 -6.41 -11.58
CA THR A 78 28.68 -7.24 -12.27
C THR A 78 28.31 -8.52 -11.50
N ARG A 79 29.19 -9.01 -10.61
CA ARG A 79 28.93 -10.16 -9.75
C ARG A 79 28.06 -9.83 -8.54
N SER A 80 28.25 -8.67 -7.92
CA SER A 80 27.40 -8.22 -6.81
C SER A 80 26.01 -7.80 -7.29
N GLU A 81 25.88 -7.50 -8.58
CA GLU A 81 24.64 -7.13 -9.26
C GLU A 81 24.05 -8.32 -10.05
N GLU A 82 24.02 -9.50 -9.44
CA GLU A 82 23.55 -10.74 -10.07
C GLU A 82 22.08 -10.64 -10.50
N GLU A 83 21.22 -10.05 -9.66
CA GLU A 83 19.81 -9.83 -9.99
C GLU A 83 19.63 -8.91 -11.21
N LEU A 84 20.42 -7.82 -11.27
CA LEU A 84 20.43 -6.90 -12.40
C LEU A 84 20.92 -7.61 -13.68
N SER A 85 21.97 -8.42 -13.56
CA SER A 85 22.48 -9.22 -14.67
C SER A 85 21.44 -10.22 -15.19
N ALA A 86 20.72 -10.90 -14.30
CA ALA A 86 19.66 -11.83 -14.66
C ALA A 86 18.44 -11.13 -15.28
N MET A 87 18.09 -9.93 -14.79
CA MET A 87 17.03 -9.10 -15.36
C MET A 87 17.38 -8.68 -16.80
N LEU A 88 18.57 -8.13 -17.01
CA LEU A 88 19.02 -7.69 -18.33
C LEU A 88 19.18 -8.86 -19.30
N GLY A 89 19.64 -10.02 -18.83
CA GLY A 89 19.74 -11.24 -19.63
C GLY A 89 18.39 -11.68 -20.22
N ARG A 90 17.29 -11.54 -19.47
CA ARG A 90 15.93 -11.80 -19.96
C ARG A 90 15.51 -10.86 -21.08
N LEU A 91 16.04 -9.63 -21.09
CA LEU A 91 15.82 -8.63 -22.13
C LEU A 91 16.81 -8.76 -23.30
N GLY A 92 17.61 -9.83 -23.33
CA GLY A 92 18.66 -10.03 -24.34
C GLY A 92 19.87 -9.11 -24.20
N LEU A 93 20.00 -8.42 -23.06
CA LEU A 93 21.09 -7.50 -22.76
C LEU A 93 22.15 -8.18 -21.89
N ARG A 94 23.41 -7.95 -22.22
CA ARG A 94 24.57 -8.37 -21.43
C ARG A 94 25.01 -7.22 -20.54
N LEU A 95 25.01 -7.44 -19.23
CA LEU A 95 25.57 -6.49 -18.26
C LEU A 95 27.09 -6.44 -18.38
N VAL A 96 27.62 -5.24 -18.57
CA VAL A 96 29.05 -4.92 -18.51
C VAL A 96 29.27 -3.77 -17.55
N SER A 97 30.51 -3.58 -17.09
CA SER A 97 30.85 -2.48 -16.20
C SER A 97 32.18 -1.84 -16.60
N ASN A 98 32.30 -0.53 -16.36
CA ASN A 98 33.54 0.22 -16.53
C ASN A 98 34.52 0.09 -15.35
N GLY A 99 34.29 -0.84 -14.42
CA GLY A 99 35.18 -1.02 -13.28
C GLY A 99 34.60 -1.77 -12.10
N VAL A 100 35.29 -1.63 -10.98
CA VAL A 100 34.88 -2.10 -9.65
C VAL A 100 34.83 -0.87 -8.75
N LEU A 101 33.71 -0.62 -8.09
CA LEU A 101 33.60 0.43 -7.07
C LEU A 101 33.66 -0.21 -5.70
N TYR A 102 34.72 0.07 -4.94
CA TYR A 102 34.82 -0.37 -3.55
C TYR A 102 33.95 0.53 -2.67
N THR A 103 33.18 -0.08 -1.76
CA THR A 103 32.26 0.66 -0.89
C THR A 103 32.94 1.20 0.36
N ASP A 104 34.12 0.68 0.75
CA ASP A 104 34.97 1.18 1.85
C ASP A 104 34.22 1.61 3.14
N GLY A 105 33.14 0.91 3.50
CA GLY A 105 32.32 1.21 4.69
C GLY A 105 31.23 2.27 4.50
N ILE A 106 30.91 2.62 3.25
CA ILE A 106 29.80 3.49 2.89
C ILE A 106 28.49 2.70 2.94
N ASP A 107 27.52 3.19 3.71
CA ASP A 107 26.22 2.56 3.88
C ASP A 107 25.29 2.73 2.66
N LYS A 108 25.42 3.85 1.95
CA LYS A 108 24.52 4.24 0.86
C LYS A 108 25.27 4.89 -0.29
N LEU A 109 24.93 4.51 -1.52
CA LEU A 109 25.42 5.15 -2.74
C LEU A 109 24.26 5.77 -3.51
N TYR A 110 24.49 6.91 -4.15
CA TYR A 110 23.52 7.46 -5.07
C TYR A 110 23.56 6.68 -6.38
N GLN A 111 22.40 6.34 -6.93
CA GLN A 111 22.29 5.70 -8.22
C GLN A 111 21.42 6.50 -9.19
N ILE A 112 21.74 6.40 -10.48
CA ILE A 112 20.90 6.85 -11.59
C ILE A 112 20.86 5.73 -12.63
N THR A 113 19.66 5.31 -13.02
CA THR A 113 19.45 4.34 -14.09
C THR A 113 18.73 5.01 -15.25
N ALA A 114 19.28 4.84 -16.45
CA ALA A 114 18.73 5.30 -17.71
C ALA A 114 18.64 4.15 -18.72
N ILE A 115 17.64 4.17 -19.59
CA ILE A 115 17.50 3.21 -20.70
C ILE A 115 17.22 3.91 -22.01
N SER A 116 17.52 3.25 -23.13
CA SER A 116 17.21 3.80 -24.45
C SER A 116 15.70 3.92 -24.65
N ARG A 117 15.28 4.89 -25.47
CA ARG A 117 13.88 5.01 -25.91
C ARG A 117 13.40 3.76 -26.63
N GLU A 118 14.26 3.13 -27.42
CA GLU A 118 13.92 1.89 -28.13
C GLU A 118 13.62 0.76 -27.14
N LEU A 119 14.48 0.55 -26.12
CA LEU A 119 14.21 -0.44 -25.07
C LEU A 119 12.96 -0.06 -24.27
N PHE A 120 12.78 1.21 -23.96
CA PHE A 120 11.58 1.68 -23.28
C PHE A 120 10.30 1.41 -24.09
N GLU A 121 10.32 1.67 -25.40
CA GLU A 121 9.22 1.41 -26.32
C GLU A 121 8.98 -0.09 -26.55
N SER A 122 10.03 -0.91 -26.62
CA SER A 122 9.90 -2.37 -26.74
C SER A 122 9.30 -2.96 -25.46
N LEU A 123 9.76 -2.50 -24.29
CA LEU A 123 9.15 -2.83 -23.01
C LEU A 123 7.69 -2.37 -22.97
N GLN A 124 7.34 -1.20 -23.55
CA GLN A 124 5.95 -0.76 -23.68
C GLN A 124 5.10 -1.51 -24.71
N LYS A 125 5.70 -2.19 -25.69
CA LYS A 125 4.98 -3.06 -26.62
C LYS A 125 4.78 -4.47 -26.03
N GLU A 126 5.81 -5.03 -25.38
CA GLU A 126 5.71 -6.26 -24.58
C GLU A 126 4.76 -6.11 -23.38
N LYS A 127 4.57 -4.88 -22.87
CA LYS A 127 3.50 -4.55 -21.92
C LYS A 127 2.14 -5.12 -22.37
N ARG A 128 1.78 -5.14 -23.66
CA ARG A 128 0.48 -5.68 -24.09
C ARG A 128 0.35 -7.20 -23.98
N GLU A 129 1.44 -7.96 -24.08
CA GLU A 129 1.41 -9.43 -24.00
C GLU A 129 1.68 -9.95 -22.58
N ILE A 130 2.51 -9.25 -21.78
CA ILE A 130 2.80 -9.65 -20.38
C ILE A 130 1.66 -9.25 -19.42
N PHE A 131 0.88 -8.21 -19.72
CA PHE A 131 -0.27 -7.80 -18.89
C PHE A 131 -1.47 -8.78 -18.97
N GLU A 132 -1.50 -9.74 -19.90
CA GLU A 132 -2.54 -10.78 -19.92
C GLU A 132 -2.29 -11.90 -18.89
N ASP A 133 -1.05 -12.09 -18.42
CA ASP A 133 -0.68 -13.20 -17.52
C ASP A 133 -0.68 -12.85 -16.02
N VAL A 134 -0.67 -11.56 -15.65
CA VAL A 134 -0.91 -11.17 -14.24
C VAL A 134 -2.42 -11.13 -14.03
N GLN A 135 -3.02 -12.28 -13.73
CA GLN A 135 -4.41 -12.31 -13.28
C GLN A 135 -4.53 -11.58 -11.94
N GLU A 136 -4.93 -10.31 -11.98
CA GLU A 136 -5.41 -9.59 -10.81
C GLU A 136 -6.63 -10.34 -10.27
N LYS A 137 -6.40 -11.18 -9.28
CA LYS A 137 -7.43 -12.00 -8.67
C LYS A 137 -7.52 -11.60 -7.21
N ILE A 138 -8.60 -10.91 -6.87
CA ILE A 138 -8.94 -10.58 -5.49
C ILE A 138 -9.94 -11.63 -4.99
N THR A 139 -9.64 -12.24 -3.86
CA THR A 139 -10.53 -13.23 -3.22
C THR A 139 -10.70 -12.92 -1.74
N PHE A 140 -11.83 -13.32 -1.19
CA PHE A 140 -12.15 -13.16 0.22
C PHE A 140 -12.14 -14.52 0.90
N ASN A 141 -11.28 -14.69 1.89
CA ASN A 141 -11.13 -15.92 2.65
C ASN A 141 -11.63 -15.74 4.08
N PHE A 142 -12.95 -15.88 4.25
CA PHE A 142 -13.60 -15.79 5.57
C PHE A 142 -13.26 -16.95 6.52
N SER A 143 -12.56 -18.00 6.07
CA SER A 143 -12.14 -19.10 6.97
C SER A 143 -11.03 -18.71 7.95
N LYS A 144 -10.35 -17.58 7.70
CA LYS A 144 -9.27 -17.05 8.55
C LYS A 144 -9.76 -16.31 9.80
N VAL A 145 -11.07 -16.10 9.91
CA VAL A 145 -11.68 -15.31 10.98
C VAL A 145 -12.81 -16.10 11.61
N ASP A 146 -12.87 -16.07 12.93
CA ASP A 146 -13.98 -16.68 13.66
C ASP A 146 -15.13 -15.67 13.79
N LEU A 147 -15.93 -15.60 12.72
CA LEU A 147 -17.07 -14.69 12.63
C LEU A 147 -18.37 -15.50 12.51
N PRO A 148 -19.43 -15.17 13.27
CA PRO A 148 -20.69 -15.87 13.16
C PRO A 148 -21.25 -15.82 11.73
N GLU A 149 -21.79 -16.96 11.25
CA GLU A 149 -22.18 -17.15 9.85
C GLU A 149 -23.14 -16.07 9.32
N LYS A 150 -24.03 -15.56 10.17
CA LYS A 150 -24.96 -14.48 9.82
C LYS A 150 -24.27 -13.17 9.42
N TYR A 151 -23.11 -12.85 10.00
CA TYR A 151 -22.31 -11.67 9.62
C TYR A 151 -21.50 -11.96 8.36
N VAL A 152 -20.90 -13.16 8.26
CA VAL A 152 -20.19 -13.61 7.05
C VAL A 152 -21.08 -13.49 5.81
N LYS A 153 -22.32 -13.99 5.87
CA LYS A 153 -23.30 -13.91 4.77
C LYS A 153 -23.52 -12.47 4.27
N LYS A 154 -23.57 -11.51 5.19
CA LYS A 154 -23.77 -10.09 4.84
C LYS A 154 -22.50 -9.47 4.25
N LEU A 155 -21.34 -9.79 4.82
CA LEU A 155 -20.05 -9.24 4.40
C LEU A 155 -19.54 -9.82 3.08
N ARG A 156 -20.02 -10.99 2.64
CA ARG A 156 -19.75 -11.52 1.29
C ARG A 156 -20.19 -10.58 0.17
N LEU A 157 -21.11 -9.65 0.43
CA LEU A 157 -21.47 -8.62 -0.55
C LEU A 157 -20.27 -7.73 -0.93
N LEU A 158 -19.25 -7.63 -0.08
CA LEU A 158 -18.01 -6.89 -0.39
C LEU A 158 -17.18 -7.56 -1.50
N GLU A 159 -17.41 -8.85 -1.80
CA GLU A 159 -16.79 -9.56 -2.93
C GLU A 159 -17.16 -8.95 -4.28
N LEU A 160 -18.29 -8.22 -4.36
CA LEU A 160 -18.70 -7.50 -5.55
C LEU A 160 -17.81 -6.28 -5.85
N MET A 161 -17.00 -5.84 -4.88
CA MET A 161 -16.13 -4.66 -4.99
C MET A 161 -16.84 -3.35 -5.37
N GLU A 162 -18.13 -3.25 -5.06
CA GLU A 162 -18.96 -2.07 -5.28
C GLU A 162 -18.95 -1.14 -4.05
N ASP A 163 -19.23 0.15 -4.29
CA ASP A 163 -19.26 1.13 -3.21
C ASP A 163 -20.30 0.74 -2.15
N THR A 164 -19.85 0.66 -0.91
CA THR A 164 -20.65 0.08 0.17
C THR A 164 -20.77 1.06 1.32
N ILE A 165 -21.96 1.13 1.90
CA ILE A 165 -22.15 1.68 3.25
C ILE A 165 -22.50 0.54 4.20
N ILE A 166 -21.78 0.47 5.31
CA ILE A 166 -21.95 -0.50 6.38
C ILE A 166 -22.52 0.24 7.58
N PHE A 167 -23.72 -0.17 8.00
CA PHE A 167 -24.33 0.25 9.26
C PHE A 167 -23.87 -0.72 10.35
N ASN A 168 -22.81 -0.34 11.05
CA ASN A 168 -22.04 -1.22 11.92
C ASN A 168 -22.43 -1.08 13.39
N MET A 169 -23.68 -1.39 13.71
CA MET A 169 -24.17 -1.42 15.09
C MET A 169 -23.56 -2.57 15.90
N ALA A 170 -22.92 -3.54 15.23
CA ALA A 170 -22.17 -4.62 15.86
C ALA A 170 -20.77 -4.21 16.34
N GLU A 171 -20.30 -3.00 15.99
CA GLU A 171 -18.93 -2.53 16.25
C GLU A 171 -17.87 -3.55 15.83
N LEU A 172 -18.04 -4.12 14.63
CA LEU A 172 -17.05 -5.03 14.05
C LEU A 172 -15.90 -4.22 13.45
N GLU A 173 -14.66 -4.58 13.76
CA GLU A 173 -13.45 -3.93 13.22
C GLU A 173 -13.26 -4.21 11.70
N ILE A 174 -14.02 -3.51 10.85
CA ILE A 174 -14.03 -3.71 9.39
C ILE A 174 -12.62 -3.59 8.77
N PRO A 175 -11.78 -2.60 9.12
CA PRO A 175 -10.43 -2.50 8.55
C PRO A 175 -9.57 -3.72 8.81
N ASN A 176 -9.54 -4.20 10.06
CA ASN A 176 -8.73 -5.35 10.47
C ASN A 176 -9.28 -6.65 9.88
N LEU A 177 -10.61 -6.79 9.84
CA LEU A 177 -11.26 -7.90 9.17
C LEU A 177 -10.85 -7.99 7.69
N LEU A 178 -10.97 -6.89 6.94
CA LEU A 178 -10.63 -6.89 5.51
C LEU A 178 -9.15 -7.16 5.26
N LYS A 179 -8.25 -6.61 6.08
CA LYS A 179 -6.81 -6.95 6.02
C LYS A 179 -6.54 -8.44 6.20
N ALA A 180 -7.32 -9.13 7.04
CA ALA A 180 -7.17 -10.55 7.32
C ALA A 180 -7.74 -11.46 6.23
N ILE A 181 -8.88 -11.08 5.63
CA ILE A 181 -9.61 -11.96 4.69
C ILE A 181 -9.33 -11.68 3.22
N VAL A 182 -8.93 -10.45 2.86
CA VAL A 182 -8.67 -10.10 1.46
C VAL A 182 -7.31 -10.62 1.04
N GLU A 183 -7.32 -11.45 0.00
CA GLU A 183 -6.17 -12.09 -0.59
C GLU A 183 -6.07 -11.73 -2.08
N GLY A 184 -4.88 -11.93 -2.65
CA GLY A 184 -4.63 -11.66 -4.06
C GLY A 184 -3.53 -10.66 -4.28
N THR A 185 -3.45 -10.17 -5.51
CA THR A 185 -2.50 -9.16 -5.93
C THR A 185 -3.14 -8.19 -6.92
N VAL A 186 -2.74 -6.93 -6.85
CA VAL A 186 -3.12 -5.89 -7.80
C VAL A 186 -1.89 -5.13 -8.26
N LEU A 187 -1.95 -4.62 -9.48
CA LEU A 187 -0.86 -3.92 -10.10
C LEU A 187 -1.17 -2.42 -10.15
N ILE A 188 -0.47 -1.64 -9.30
CA ILE A 188 -0.65 -0.19 -9.23
C ILE A 188 0.55 0.56 -9.82
N PRO A 189 0.37 1.77 -10.39
CA PRO A 189 1.50 2.60 -10.78
C PRO A 189 2.33 3.02 -9.56
N ARG A 190 3.67 3.10 -9.70
CA ARG A 190 4.53 3.72 -8.68
C ARG A 190 4.26 5.21 -8.60
N PHE A 191 4.21 5.83 -9.77
CA PHE A 191 3.97 7.23 -9.98
C PHE A 191 3.11 7.41 -11.24
N LEU A 192 2.41 8.54 -11.32
CA LEU A 192 1.75 9.02 -12.52
C LEU A 192 2.53 10.22 -13.04
N GLU A 193 3.11 10.08 -14.22
CA GLU A 193 3.69 11.20 -14.96
C GLU A 193 2.62 11.83 -15.83
N LYS A 194 2.38 13.13 -15.61
CA LYS A 194 1.49 13.95 -16.43
C LYS A 194 2.22 15.23 -16.78
N GLU A 195 2.64 15.31 -18.05
CA GLU A 195 3.54 16.36 -18.54
C GLU A 195 4.91 16.30 -17.85
N ASP A 196 5.22 17.23 -16.97
CA ASP A 196 6.43 17.33 -16.14
C ASP A 196 6.14 17.08 -14.64
N LEU A 197 4.88 16.77 -14.29
CA LEU A 197 4.46 16.53 -12.92
C LEU A 197 4.52 15.04 -12.59
N ILE A 198 5.08 14.72 -11.43
CA ILE A 198 5.17 13.36 -10.88
C ILE A 198 4.22 13.27 -9.68
N ILE A 199 3.24 12.38 -9.77
CA ILE A 199 2.31 12.10 -8.67
C ILE A 199 2.61 10.71 -8.11
N ARG A 200 3.15 10.63 -6.90
CA ARG A 200 3.49 9.38 -6.22
C ARG A 200 2.21 8.69 -5.70
N ILE A 201 2.00 7.46 -6.17
CA ILE A 201 0.85 6.61 -5.80
C ILE A 201 1.28 5.53 -4.81
N PHE A 202 2.38 4.83 -5.12
CA PHE A 202 2.91 3.80 -4.24
C PHE A 202 3.54 4.41 -2.99
N ASP A 203 3.24 3.80 -1.86
CA ASP A 203 3.58 4.23 -0.52
C ASP A 203 3.84 3.00 0.34
N GLU A 204 5.05 2.86 0.86
CA GLU A 204 5.49 1.66 1.60
C GLU A 204 4.77 1.52 2.95
N GLU A 205 4.23 2.62 3.50
CA GLU A 205 3.46 2.58 4.74
C GLU A 205 2.03 2.05 4.54
N LEU A 206 1.48 2.26 3.34
CA LEU A 206 0.10 1.90 3.01
C LEU A 206 -0.04 0.66 2.13
N HIS A 207 1.03 0.26 1.44
CA HIS A 207 0.99 -0.83 0.47
C HIS A 207 1.96 -1.95 0.83
N GLU A 208 1.44 -3.18 0.80
CA GLU A 208 2.23 -4.37 1.02
C GLU A 208 2.85 -4.86 -0.30
N TYR A 209 4.16 -4.65 -0.46
CA TYR A 209 4.91 -5.00 -1.67
C TYR A 209 4.97 -6.52 -1.94
N ARG A 210 4.71 -6.92 -3.19
CA ARG A 210 4.83 -8.32 -3.67
C ARG A 210 5.79 -8.48 -4.84
N GLY A 211 6.02 -7.43 -5.62
CA GLY A 211 6.93 -7.45 -6.76
C GLY A 211 7.01 -6.11 -7.47
N SER A 212 8.05 -5.94 -8.29
CA SER A 212 8.31 -4.69 -9.03
C SER A 212 8.27 -4.94 -10.52
N TYR A 213 7.58 -4.06 -11.24
CA TYR A 213 7.52 -4.05 -12.70
C TYR A 213 7.77 -2.62 -13.17
N PHE A 214 9.02 -2.22 -13.36
CA PHE A 214 9.42 -0.92 -13.92
C PHE A 214 8.66 0.31 -13.36
N ASP A 215 7.53 0.70 -13.97
CA ASP A 215 6.65 1.82 -13.62
C ASP A 215 5.47 1.45 -12.70
N LYS A 216 5.28 0.17 -12.41
CA LYS A 216 4.23 -0.40 -11.57
C LYS A 216 4.78 -1.27 -10.45
N VAL A 217 3.96 -1.49 -9.44
CA VAL A 217 4.23 -2.37 -8.30
C VAL A 217 3.11 -3.37 -8.19
N LEU A 218 3.47 -4.64 -8.07
CA LEU A 218 2.54 -5.67 -7.67
C LEU A 218 2.46 -5.64 -6.15
N ILE A 219 1.26 -5.44 -5.62
CA ILE A 219 1.00 -5.30 -4.19
C ILE A 219 -0.14 -6.23 -3.78
N LYS A 220 -0.29 -6.48 -2.48
CA LYS A 220 -1.57 -6.98 -1.94
C LYS A 220 -2.65 -5.91 -2.18
N PRO A 221 -3.92 -6.27 -2.46
CA PRO A 221 -5.01 -5.30 -2.56
C PRO A 221 -4.98 -4.30 -1.40
N PRO A 222 -4.87 -2.99 -1.68
CA PRO A 222 -4.73 -2.00 -0.62
C PRO A 222 -5.99 -1.95 0.22
N ILE A 223 -5.83 -2.02 1.55
CA ILE A 223 -6.89 -1.79 2.53
C ILE A 223 -6.52 -0.52 3.31
N ILE A 224 -6.90 0.63 2.77
CA ILE A 224 -6.59 1.94 3.35
C ILE A 224 -7.74 2.35 4.25
N HIS A 225 -7.43 2.59 5.52
CA HIS A 225 -8.38 3.03 6.53
C HIS A 225 -8.14 4.49 6.86
N TRP A 226 -9.22 5.25 6.99
CA TRP A 226 -9.23 6.62 7.46
C TRP A 226 -10.33 6.77 8.50
N ASP A 227 -9.98 7.27 9.69
CA ASP A 227 -10.87 7.47 10.82
C ASP A 227 -11.06 8.97 11.06
N PHE A 228 -12.31 9.44 11.03
CA PHE A 228 -12.65 10.85 11.22
C PHE A 228 -12.12 11.45 12.54
N TYR A 229 -11.98 10.65 13.59
CA TYR A 229 -11.54 11.12 14.90
C TYR A 229 -10.02 11.17 15.05
N LEU A 230 -9.27 10.49 14.18
CA LEU A 230 -7.82 10.36 14.27
C LEU A 230 -7.08 11.03 13.11
N ASP A 231 -7.70 11.09 11.93
CA ASP A 231 -7.06 11.50 10.68
C ASP A 231 -7.54 12.86 10.17
N SER A 232 -6.83 13.39 9.17
CA SER A 232 -7.07 14.73 8.63
C SER A 232 -7.74 14.70 7.25
N LEU A 233 -8.61 15.68 6.99
CA LEU A 233 -9.18 15.89 5.65
C LEU A 233 -8.12 16.26 4.60
N GLU A 234 -6.93 16.72 5.02
CA GLU A 234 -5.80 16.99 4.13
C GLU A 234 -5.31 15.74 3.39
N ASP A 235 -5.61 14.55 3.90
CA ASP A 235 -5.22 13.27 3.28
C ASP A 235 -5.98 12.98 1.98
N PHE A 236 -7.05 13.75 1.69
CA PHE A 236 -7.80 13.72 0.43
C PHE A 236 -7.34 14.79 -0.56
N SER A 237 -6.25 15.51 -0.27
CA SER A 237 -5.66 16.53 -1.14
C SER A 237 -4.30 16.09 -1.69
N PHE A 238 -3.91 16.65 -2.84
CA PHE A 238 -2.56 16.48 -3.37
C PHE A 238 -1.57 17.28 -2.51
N LYS A 239 -0.57 16.62 -1.94
CA LYS A 239 0.44 17.26 -1.09
C LYS A 239 1.72 17.45 -1.89
N LYS A 240 2.15 18.71 -2.09
CA LYS A 240 3.42 19.01 -2.77
C LYS A 240 4.59 18.64 -1.85
N VAL A 241 5.55 17.88 -2.38
CA VAL A 241 6.76 17.49 -1.64
C VAL A 241 7.97 18.27 -2.15
N GLU A 242 8.12 18.31 -3.48
CA GLU A 242 9.21 19.01 -4.18
C GLU A 242 8.66 19.75 -5.40
N GLU A 243 9.53 20.42 -6.16
CA GLU A 243 9.17 21.02 -7.45
C GLU A 243 8.59 19.94 -8.38
N SER A 244 7.36 20.15 -8.85
CA SER A 244 6.65 19.21 -9.72
C SER A 244 6.41 17.79 -9.15
N ILE A 245 6.66 17.54 -7.85
CA ILE A 245 6.41 16.24 -7.20
C ILE A 245 5.30 16.35 -6.14
N TYR A 246 4.29 15.49 -6.26
CA TYR A 246 3.12 15.45 -5.40
C TYR A 246 2.89 14.05 -4.82
N ILE A 247 2.49 13.97 -3.56
CA ILE A 247 1.88 12.77 -2.98
C ILE A 247 0.40 12.75 -3.35
N ALA A 248 -0.06 11.60 -3.84
CA ALA A 248 -1.44 11.40 -4.20
C ALA A 248 -2.36 11.32 -2.95
N PRO A 249 -3.60 11.84 -3.04
CA PRO A 249 -4.60 11.66 -2.00
C PRO A 249 -4.95 10.19 -1.77
N LEU A 250 -5.49 9.86 -0.58
CA LEU A 250 -5.77 8.47 -0.16
C LEU A 250 -6.61 7.68 -1.16
N PHE A 251 -7.60 8.30 -1.80
CA PHE A 251 -8.45 7.61 -2.78
C PHE A 251 -7.70 7.18 -4.05
N LEU A 252 -6.61 7.87 -4.42
CA LEU A 252 -5.73 7.41 -5.51
C LEU A 252 -4.74 6.34 -5.03
N ARG A 253 -4.32 6.41 -3.77
CA ARG A 253 -3.48 5.35 -3.16
C ARG A 253 -4.28 4.05 -2.98
N ALA A 254 -5.59 4.13 -2.77
CA ALA A 254 -6.47 2.95 -2.68
C ALA A 254 -6.75 2.24 -4.03
N THR A 255 -5.97 2.52 -5.07
CA THR A 255 -6.21 1.98 -6.42
C THR A 255 -6.16 0.45 -6.43
N GLY A 256 -7.18 -0.19 -7.01
CA GLY A 256 -7.32 -1.64 -7.06
C GLY A 256 -7.75 -2.29 -5.74
N GLY A 257 -8.05 -1.50 -4.70
CA GLY A 257 -8.47 -2.03 -3.41
C GLY A 257 -9.57 -1.19 -2.75
N PHE A 258 -9.51 -1.08 -1.44
CA PHE A 258 -10.57 -0.55 -0.59
C PHE A 258 -10.09 0.69 0.16
N LEU A 259 -10.89 1.77 0.07
CA LEU A 259 -10.81 2.93 0.94
C LEU A 259 -11.95 2.85 1.95
N ILE A 260 -11.61 2.61 3.22
CA ILE A 260 -12.55 2.48 4.32
C ILE A 260 -12.55 3.77 5.12
N LEU A 261 -13.72 4.39 5.27
CA LEU A 261 -13.90 5.62 6.02
C LEU A 261 -14.78 5.35 7.25
N THR A 262 -14.24 5.53 8.45
CA THR A 262 -14.99 5.41 9.71
C THR A 262 -15.56 6.77 10.10
N GLU A 263 -16.90 6.82 10.26
CA GLU A 263 -17.67 8.02 10.61
C GLU A 263 -17.37 9.31 9.79
N PRO A 264 -17.15 9.22 8.46
CA PRO A 264 -16.70 10.36 7.67
C PRO A 264 -17.69 11.52 7.61
N PRO A 265 -17.22 12.75 7.38
CA PRO A 265 -18.10 13.86 7.03
C PRO A 265 -18.94 13.53 5.78
N GLU A 266 -20.24 13.84 5.81
CA GLU A 266 -21.16 13.58 4.69
C GLU A 266 -20.66 14.26 3.39
N ASP A 267 -20.07 15.45 3.49
CA ASP A 267 -19.54 16.19 2.34
C ASP A 267 -18.32 15.53 1.70
N LEU A 268 -17.49 14.85 2.49
CA LEU A 268 -16.38 14.05 1.98
C LEU A 268 -16.92 12.87 1.16
N VAL A 269 -17.89 12.14 1.71
CA VAL A 269 -18.52 11.00 1.02
C VAL A 269 -19.20 11.46 -0.26
N LYS A 270 -19.96 12.56 -0.22
CA LYS A 270 -20.58 13.18 -1.42
C LYS A 270 -19.53 13.50 -2.48
N THR A 271 -18.38 14.04 -2.08
CA THR A 271 -17.29 14.40 -3.00
C THR A 271 -16.70 13.15 -3.65
N LEU A 272 -16.38 12.10 -2.87
CA LEU A 272 -15.84 10.85 -3.39
C LEU A 272 -16.83 10.13 -4.33
N LEU A 273 -18.12 10.06 -3.98
CA LEU A 273 -19.15 9.48 -4.85
C LEU A 273 -19.30 10.26 -6.17
N LYS A 274 -19.17 11.60 -6.14
CA LYS A 274 -19.16 12.43 -7.37
C LYS A 274 -17.95 12.14 -8.24
N LEU A 275 -16.77 11.95 -7.64
CA LEU A 275 -15.56 11.56 -8.36
C LEU A 275 -15.76 10.19 -9.01
N LYS A 276 -16.27 9.21 -8.26
CA LYS A 276 -16.56 7.85 -8.74
C LYS A 276 -17.54 7.83 -9.90
N LYS A 277 -18.61 8.62 -9.83
CA LYS A 277 -19.55 8.78 -10.95
C LYS A 277 -18.89 9.33 -12.23
N ARG A 278 -17.85 10.16 -12.10
CA ARG A 278 -17.09 10.68 -13.24
C ARG A 278 -16.03 9.70 -13.74
N GLY A 279 -15.58 8.77 -12.90
CA GLY A 279 -14.48 7.84 -13.20
C GLY A 279 -13.09 8.48 -13.16
N GLU A 280 -12.99 9.77 -12.81
CA GLU A 280 -11.74 10.52 -12.83
C GLU A 280 -11.75 11.68 -11.83
N VAL A 281 -10.57 12.05 -11.35
CA VAL A 281 -10.32 13.31 -10.65
C VAL A 281 -9.72 14.32 -11.61
N ARG A 282 -10.28 15.53 -11.60
CA ARG A 282 -9.77 16.70 -12.33
C ARG A 282 -9.26 17.70 -11.33
N THR A 283 -8.00 18.08 -11.45
CA THR A 283 -7.35 19.03 -10.54
C THR A 283 -6.44 19.99 -11.31
N ILE A 284 -6.00 21.05 -10.65
CA ILE A 284 -5.01 21.98 -11.18
C ILE A 284 -3.79 21.92 -10.26
N LEU A 285 -2.65 21.47 -10.78
CA LEU A 285 -1.36 21.49 -10.09
C LEU A 285 -0.40 22.35 -10.91
N GLU A 286 0.32 23.28 -10.26
CA GLU A 286 1.24 24.22 -10.93
C GLU A 286 0.63 24.94 -12.16
N GLY A 287 -0.66 25.28 -12.09
CA GLY A 287 -1.39 25.93 -13.19
C GLY A 287 -1.82 25.00 -14.33
N LYS A 288 -1.45 23.72 -14.27
CA LYS A 288 -1.73 22.70 -15.29
C LYS A 288 -2.95 21.88 -14.91
N ARG A 289 -3.83 21.64 -15.89
CA ARG A 289 -5.04 20.83 -15.69
C ARG A 289 -4.69 19.36 -15.85
N ILE A 290 -4.91 18.59 -14.80
CA ILE A 290 -4.62 17.16 -14.77
C ILE A 290 -5.91 16.38 -14.60
N THR A 291 -6.04 15.32 -15.39
CA THR A 291 -7.10 14.32 -15.27
C THR A 291 -6.49 12.96 -14.98
N ILE A 292 -6.95 12.33 -13.90
CA ILE A 292 -6.45 11.03 -13.44
C ILE A 292 -7.63 10.08 -13.28
N PRO A 293 -7.65 8.92 -13.95
CA PRO A 293 -8.69 7.92 -13.74
C PRO A 293 -8.62 7.39 -12.30
N ILE A 294 -9.77 7.07 -11.72
CA ILE A 294 -9.86 6.53 -10.37
C ILE A 294 -10.43 5.12 -10.40
N ASN A 295 -9.84 4.23 -9.60
CA ASN A 295 -10.26 2.84 -9.52
C ASN A 295 -10.06 2.31 -8.10
N PHE A 296 -10.96 2.65 -7.17
CA PHE A 296 -10.94 2.15 -5.79
C PHE A 296 -12.38 1.83 -5.36
N THR A 297 -12.57 0.92 -4.42
CA THR A 297 -13.87 0.63 -3.80
C THR A 297 -14.02 1.45 -2.52
N LEU A 298 -15.08 2.26 -2.41
CA LEU A 298 -15.37 3.04 -1.21
C LEU A 298 -16.18 2.20 -0.22
N ILE A 299 -15.75 2.14 1.03
CA ILE A 299 -16.52 1.61 2.15
C ILE A 299 -16.72 2.72 3.16
N VAL A 300 -17.97 3.06 3.47
CA VAL A 300 -18.32 3.92 4.61
C VAL A 300 -18.75 3.03 5.76
N ASP A 301 -18.06 3.11 6.88
CA ASP A 301 -18.38 2.41 8.12
C ASP A 301 -18.95 3.41 9.14
N THR A 302 -20.19 3.17 9.60
CA THR A 302 -20.88 4.10 10.48
C THR A 302 -21.94 3.43 11.35
N ARG A 303 -22.18 4.00 12.53
CA ARG A 303 -23.31 3.70 13.43
C ARG A 303 -24.49 4.65 13.24
N HIS A 304 -24.35 5.66 12.40
CA HIS A 304 -25.30 6.77 12.21
C HIS A 304 -25.87 6.78 10.79
N PRO A 305 -26.73 5.80 10.42
CA PRO A 305 -27.27 5.66 9.07
C PRO A 305 -28.02 6.91 8.57
N GLU A 306 -28.68 7.62 9.48
CA GLU A 306 -29.45 8.84 9.22
C GLU A 306 -28.62 9.95 8.59
N ARG A 307 -27.33 10.05 8.95
CA ARG A 307 -26.40 11.07 8.42
C ARG A 307 -26.18 10.94 6.92
N TYR A 308 -26.40 9.74 6.36
CA TYR A 308 -26.14 9.44 4.96
C TYR A 308 -27.40 9.01 4.18
N ALA A 309 -28.59 9.23 4.75
CA ALA A 309 -29.85 8.78 4.15
C ALA A 309 -30.08 9.31 2.72
N GLY A 310 -29.59 10.52 2.42
CA GLY A 310 -29.65 11.15 1.09
C GLY A 310 -28.63 10.60 0.07
N LEU A 311 -27.69 9.76 0.49
CA LEU A 311 -26.63 9.22 -0.37
C LEU A 311 -27.01 7.85 -0.95
N LYS A 312 -26.70 7.67 -2.23
CA LYS A 312 -26.99 6.44 -2.98
C LYS A 312 -25.73 5.59 -3.05
N PHE A 313 -25.75 4.47 -2.35
CA PHE A 313 -24.75 3.41 -2.44
C PHE A 313 -25.36 2.21 -3.16
N PRO A 314 -24.61 1.53 -4.06
CA PRO A 314 -25.07 0.30 -4.69
C PRO A 314 -25.25 -0.83 -3.67
N ILE A 315 -24.40 -0.89 -2.64
CA ILE A 315 -24.51 -1.89 -1.57
C ILE A 315 -24.75 -1.21 -0.22
N ARG A 316 -25.69 -1.75 0.54
CA ARG A 316 -25.97 -1.37 1.93
C ARG A 316 -25.93 -2.61 2.81
N ILE A 317 -25.01 -2.65 3.76
CA ILE A 317 -24.84 -3.76 4.69
C ILE A 317 -25.31 -3.30 6.07
N ASN A 318 -26.22 -4.03 6.70
CA ASN A 318 -26.64 -3.77 8.07
C ASN A 318 -26.08 -4.84 9.01
N LEU A 319 -25.17 -4.47 9.90
CA LEU A 319 -24.61 -5.32 10.94
C LEU A 319 -25.26 -4.93 12.29
N PRO A 320 -26.37 -5.59 12.68
CA PRO A 320 -27.03 -5.30 13.96
C PRO A 320 -26.15 -5.74 15.15
N PRO A 321 -26.43 -5.25 16.37
CA PRO A 321 -25.81 -5.77 17.58
C PRO A 321 -26.01 -7.29 17.69
N LEU A 322 -25.15 -7.92 18.49
CA LEU A 322 -25.20 -9.35 18.77
C LEU A 322 -26.49 -9.65 19.54
N ASP A 323 -27.28 -10.61 19.05
CA ASP A 323 -28.35 -11.22 19.85
C ASP A 323 -27.75 -12.05 20.98
N ASP A 324 -28.56 -12.38 21.98
CA ASP A 324 -28.11 -13.04 23.21
C ASP A 324 -27.36 -14.35 22.94
N GLU A 325 -27.85 -15.16 22.00
CA GLU A 325 -27.23 -16.44 21.63
C GLU A 325 -25.86 -16.22 20.98
N THR A 326 -25.78 -15.29 20.03
CA THR A 326 -24.53 -14.98 19.33
C THR A 326 -23.53 -14.35 20.29
N PHE A 327 -23.97 -13.42 21.14
CA PHE A 327 -23.13 -12.76 22.13
C PHE A 327 -22.50 -13.77 23.09
N LEU A 328 -23.29 -14.71 23.61
CA LEU A 328 -22.80 -15.76 24.50
C LEU A 328 -21.75 -16.65 23.83
N LYS A 329 -21.99 -17.08 22.58
CA LYS A 329 -21.01 -17.89 21.82
C LYS A 329 -19.71 -17.13 21.57
N VAL A 330 -19.80 -15.87 21.13
CA VAL A 330 -18.62 -15.04 20.87
C VAL A 330 -17.84 -14.79 22.17
N LEU A 331 -18.55 -14.56 23.28
CA LEU A 331 -17.95 -14.39 24.60
C LEU A 331 -17.26 -15.67 25.09
N GLU A 332 -17.91 -16.83 24.94
CA GLU A 332 -17.35 -18.14 25.28
C GLU A 332 -16.04 -18.41 24.52
N THR A 333 -16.02 -18.21 23.21
CA THR A 333 -14.81 -18.40 22.41
C THR A 333 -13.69 -17.44 22.83
N ASN A 334 -14.02 -16.19 23.15
CA ASN A 334 -13.02 -15.18 23.49
C ASN A 334 -12.44 -15.33 24.90
N LEU A 335 -13.24 -15.81 25.85
CA LEU A 335 -12.83 -16.01 27.24
C LEU A 335 -12.27 -17.42 27.52
N GLY A 336 -12.64 -18.41 26.70
CA GLY A 336 -12.31 -19.82 26.91
C GLY A 336 -13.06 -20.48 28.06
N ILE A 337 -14.19 -19.90 28.48
CA ILE A 337 -15.07 -20.39 29.56
C ILE A 337 -16.51 -20.38 29.08
N THR A 338 -17.37 -21.25 29.61
CA THR A 338 -18.80 -21.27 29.30
C THR A 338 -19.56 -20.31 30.23
N PRO A 339 -20.00 -19.12 29.77
CA PRO A 339 -20.67 -18.14 30.61
C PRO A 339 -22.08 -18.61 30.99
N PRO A 340 -22.58 -18.32 32.21
CA PRO A 340 -23.99 -18.56 32.53
C PRO A 340 -24.91 -17.73 31.61
N THR A 341 -25.98 -18.32 31.11
CA THR A 341 -26.92 -17.65 30.21
C THR A 341 -27.55 -16.39 30.81
N GLU A 342 -27.68 -16.33 32.14
CA GLU A 342 -28.21 -15.17 32.86
C GLU A 342 -27.32 -13.92 32.71
N ILE A 343 -26.02 -14.10 32.49
CA ILE A 343 -25.06 -12.98 32.44
C ILE A 343 -25.33 -12.06 31.24
N VAL A 344 -25.85 -12.63 30.16
CA VAL A 344 -26.18 -11.91 28.93
C VAL A 344 -27.30 -10.88 29.16
N ARG A 345 -28.16 -11.12 30.15
CA ARG A 345 -29.25 -10.20 30.49
C ARG A 345 -28.78 -8.94 31.20
N ILE A 346 -27.59 -8.99 31.82
CA ILE A 346 -26.98 -7.87 32.54
C ILE A 346 -26.45 -6.84 31.55
N PHE A 347 -26.00 -7.27 30.37
CA PHE A 347 -25.45 -6.38 29.36
C PHE A 347 -26.56 -5.66 28.57
N PRO A 348 -26.55 -4.31 28.53
CA PRO A 348 -27.39 -3.54 27.63
C PRO A 348 -27.10 -3.88 26.17
N PRO A 349 -28.05 -3.65 25.24
CA PRO A 349 -27.84 -3.89 23.81
C PRO A 349 -26.59 -3.20 23.24
N ASP A 350 -26.24 -2.01 23.75
CA ASP A 350 -25.09 -1.23 23.30
C ASP A 350 -23.73 -1.88 23.64
N TYR A 351 -23.69 -2.81 24.60
CA TYR A 351 -22.50 -3.59 24.95
C TYR A 351 -22.49 -4.98 24.32
N LYS A 352 -23.59 -5.39 23.66
CA LYS A 352 -23.66 -6.65 22.92
C LYS A 352 -23.08 -6.49 21.52
N THR A 353 -21.80 -6.15 21.47
CA THR A 353 -21.05 -5.84 20.24
C THR A 353 -19.71 -6.57 20.24
N PHE A 354 -19.02 -6.63 19.11
CA PHE A 354 -17.68 -7.23 19.05
C PHE A 354 -16.68 -6.45 19.90
N LEU A 355 -16.70 -5.11 19.82
CA LEU A 355 -15.93 -4.25 20.71
C LEU A 355 -16.29 -4.47 22.19
N GLY A 356 -17.58 -4.59 22.50
CA GLY A 356 -18.05 -4.90 23.86
C GLY A 356 -17.45 -6.19 24.40
N VAL A 357 -17.41 -7.26 23.60
CA VAL A 357 -16.77 -8.53 23.99
C VAL A 357 -15.27 -8.35 24.23
N GLU A 358 -14.57 -7.57 23.40
CA GLU A 358 -13.14 -7.29 23.59
C GLU A 358 -12.88 -6.53 24.91
N LEU A 359 -13.69 -5.52 25.21
CA LEU A 359 -13.62 -4.78 26.48
C LEU A 359 -13.86 -5.70 27.69
N ILE A 360 -14.86 -6.59 27.60
CA ILE A 360 -15.15 -7.58 28.65
C ILE A 360 -13.97 -8.52 28.83
N LYS A 361 -13.40 -9.05 27.75
CA LYS A 361 -12.23 -9.93 27.79
C LYS A 361 -11.04 -9.25 28.48
N ASN A 362 -10.70 -8.05 28.04
CA ASN A 362 -9.58 -7.29 28.59
C ASN A 362 -9.77 -6.99 30.08
N LEU A 363 -10.99 -6.69 30.53
CA LEU A 363 -11.29 -6.48 31.94
C LEU A 363 -11.23 -7.79 32.74
N PHE A 364 -11.84 -8.86 32.21
CA PHE A 364 -11.84 -10.18 32.82
C PHE A 364 -10.42 -10.70 33.06
N GLU A 365 -9.52 -10.59 32.08
CA GLU A 365 -8.11 -10.98 32.20
C GLU A 365 -7.39 -10.17 33.28
N LYS A 366 -7.66 -8.86 33.38
CA LYS A 366 -7.11 -8.00 34.44
C LYS A 366 -7.59 -8.44 35.82
N LEU A 367 -8.90 -8.67 35.98
CA LEU A 367 -9.49 -9.09 37.25
C LEU A 367 -8.92 -10.45 37.70
N LYS A 368 -8.73 -11.39 36.78
CA LYS A 368 -8.13 -12.71 37.04
C LYS A 368 -6.70 -12.60 37.61
N LEU A 369 -5.93 -11.57 37.23
CA LEU A 369 -4.59 -11.33 37.75
C LEU A 369 -4.59 -10.70 39.15
N THR A 370 -5.52 -9.78 39.40
CA THR A 370 -5.61 -9.04 40.67
C THR A 370 -6.33 -9.81 41.78
N GLU A 371 -7.37 -10.57 41.45
CA GLU A 371 -8.26 -11.22 42.42
C GLU A 371 -8.06 -12.73 42.47
N LYS A 372 -6.86 -13.12 42.94
CA LYS A 372 -6.48 -14.53 43.04
C LYS A 372 -7.42 -15.29 43.99
N GLY A 373 -8.16 -16.24 43.44
CA GLY A 373 -9.03 -17.15 44.20
C GLY A 373 -10.53 -16.96 44.00
N LYS A 374 -10.99 -15.93 43.28
CA LYS A 374 -12.38 -15.86 42.81
C LYS A 374 -12.60 -16.81 41.64
N ASP A 375 -13.80 -17.38 41.57
CA ASP A 375 -14.21 -18.21 40.45
C ASP A 375 -14.49 -17.37 39.19
N GLU A 376 -14.32 -17.98 38.02
CA GLU A 376 -14.41 -17.29 36.73
C GLU A 376 -15.81 -16.70 36.48
N VAL A 377 -16.86 -17.32 37.02
CA VAL A 377 -18.23 -16.79 36.88
C VAL A 377 -18.41 -15.53 37.71
N SER A 378 -17.91 -15.50 38.95
CA SER A 378 -17.94 -14.31 39.79
C SER A 378 -17.13 -13.16 39.17
N LEU A 379 -15.95 -13.44 38.64
CA LEU A 379 -15.12 -12.44 37.95
C LEU A 379 -15.84 -11.87 36.72
N LEU A 380 -16.55 -12.70 35.95
CA LEU A 380 -17.30 -12.24 34.80
C LEU A 380 -18.52 -11.39 35.20
N LYS A 381 -19.22 -11.74 36.29
CA LYS A 381 -20.31 -10.92 36.85
C LYS A 381 -19.82 -9.57 37.33
N GLU A 382 -18.64 -9.55 37.94
CA GLU A 382 -18.00 -8.31 38.38
C GLU A 382 -17.57 -7.45 37.19
N ALA A 383 -16.96 -8.07 36.16
CA ALA A 383 -16.64 -7.38 34.91
C ALA A 383 -17.89 -6.77 34.26
N ALA A 384 -18.99 -7.52 34.19
CA ALA A 384 -20.27 -7.02 33.69
C ALA A 384 -20.75 -5.81 34.50
N THR A 385 -20.73 -5.91 35.83
CA THR A 385 -21.16 -4.84 36.74
C THR A 385 -20.32 -3.57 36.57
N ILE A 386 -19.00 -3.70 36.42
CA ILE A 386 -18.09 -2.58 36.21
C ILE A 386 -18.37 -1.90 34.86
N ILE A 387 -18.54 -2.68 33.79
CA ILE A 387 -18.76 -2.16 32.44
C ILE A 387 -20.12 -1.47 32.31
N THR A 388 -21.15 -2.00 32.98
CA THR A 388 -22.48 -1.39 32.98
C THR A 388 -22.66 -0.27 34.02
N GLY A 389 -21.61 0.06 34.79
CA GLY A 389 -21.66 1.10 35.83
C GLY A 389 -22.55 0.76 37.02
N GLY A 390 -22.83 -0.53 37.25
CA GLY A 390 -23.70 -1.00 38.34
C GLY A 390 -25.20 -0.80 38.09
N THR A 391 -25.60 -0.39 36.89
CA THR A 391 -27.01 -0.32 36.49
C THR A 391 -27.50 -1.71 36.07
N PRO A 392 -28.56 -2.25 36.71
CA PRO A 392 -29.14 -3.55 36.36
C PRO A 392 -29.90 -3.54 35.02
#